data_AF-A0A2G2H0U9-F1
#
_entry.id   AF-A0A2G2H0U9-F1
#
_cell.length_a   1.000
_cell.length_b   1.000
_cell.length_c   1.000
_cell.angle_alpha   90.00
_cell.angle_beta   90.00
_cell.angle_gamma   90.00
#
_symmetry.space_group_name_H-M   'P 1'
#
loop_
_entity.id
_entity.type
_entity.pdbx_description
1 polymer ?
#
loop_
_entity_poly.entity_id
_entity_poly.type
_entity_poly.pdbx_seq_one_letter_code
_entity_poly.pdbx_strand_id
1 'polypeptide(L)'
;MASSTSAALAQWQRIEALVQAWLDERQQLIVLLCTMQGLKGLSTAQPYENQQPMHRQVQRFCQLLMDYISAGYFEVYRELVNEARHFHRDNPALTRQILQKLDNSTDAALAFNEDFEHADQCLAQRKVLPQRISALMETLEERFALEDQLILSIHQQEPPRQQATH
;
A
#
# COMPACT_ATOMS: atom_id res chain seq x y z
N MET A 1 -1.22 19.15 34.57
CA MET A 1 -2.01 18.86 33.34
C MET A 1 -1.24 19.13 32.03
N ALA A 2 0.09 19.27 32.04
CA ALA A 2 0.90 19.43 30.82
C ALA A 2 1.35 18.10 30.18
N SER A 3 1.19 16.96 30.86
CA SER A 3 1.72 15.65 30.40
C SER A 3 0.84 14.95 29.36
N SER A 4 -0.49 15.14 29.40
CA SER A 4 -1.42 14.49 28.46
C SER A 4 -1.32 15.04 27.04
N THR A 5 -1.08 16.34 26.90
CA THR A 5 -0.99 17.02 25.59
C THR A 5 0.31 16.69 24.85
N SER A 6 1.43 16.58 25.57
CA SER A 6 2.71 16.14 24.99
C SER A 6 2.64 14.68 24.51
N ALA A 7 1.91 13.82 25.22
CA ALA A 7 1.74 12.42 24.84
C ALA A 7 0.87 12.28 23.57
N ALA A 8 -0.23 13.03 23.48
CA ALA A 8 -1.09 13.04 22.29
C ALA A 8 -0.35 13.54 21.03
N LEU A 9 0.49 14.57 21.16
CA LEU A 9 1.32 15.07 20.05
C LEU A 9 2.36 14.04 19.59
N ALA A 10 3.06 13.40 20.54
CA ALA A 10 4.06 12.38 20.22
C ALA A 10 3.42 11.15 19.55
N GLN A 11 2.23 10.75 20.00
CA GLN A 11 1.46 9.69 19.35
C GLN A 11 1.05 10.08 17.93
N TRP A 12 0.51 11.28 17.72
CA TRP A 12 0.15 11.77 16.38
C TRP A 12 1.36 11.79 15.43
N GLN A 13 2.51 12.32 15.87
CA GLN A 13 3.74 12.36 15.07
C GLN A 13 4.23 10.96 14.67
N ARG A 14 4.12 9.98 15.57
CA ARG A 14 4.47 8.59 15.26
C ARG A 14 3.55 8.01 14.20
N ILE A 15 2.25 8.25 14.30
CA ILE A 15 1.26 7.71 13.36
C ILE A 15 1.40 8.39 11.99
N GLU A 16 1.61 9.70 11.96
CA GLU A 16 1.90 10.43 10.72
C GLU A 16 3.16 9.86 10.03
N ALA A 17 4.26 9.69 10.77
CA ALA A 17 5.48 9.09 10.21
C ALA A 17 5.26 7.66 9.67
N LEU A 18 4.45 6.86 10.35
CA LEU A 18 4.07 5.52 9.90
C LEU A 18 3.26 5.56 8.61
N VAL A 19 2.25 6.44 8.53
CA VAL A 19 1.41 6.60 7.34
C VAL A 19 2.25 7.08 6.16
N GLN A 20 3.14 8.06 6.36
CA GLN A 20 4.04 8.54 5.30
C GLN A 20 4.97 7.44 4.77
N ALA A 21 5.59 6.65 5.66
CA ALA A 21 6.43 5.53 5.23
C ALA A 21 5.66 4.49 4.40
N TRP A 22 4.41 4.21 4.78
CA TRP A 22 3.54 3.30 4.05
C TRP A 22 3.09 3.85 2.69
N LEU A 23 2.83 5.16 2.60
CA LEU A 23 2.54 5.84 1.33
C LEU A 23 3.77 5.87 0.40
N ASP A 24 4.98 5.98 0.95
CA ASP A 24 6.23 5.86 0.19
C ASP A 24 6.39 4.44 -0.40
N GLU A 25 6.02 3.39 0.35
CA GLU A 25 5.98 2.02 -0.18
C GLU A 25 4.95 1.87 -1.30
N ARG A 26 3.75 2.45 -1.14
CA ARG A 26 2.73 2.50 -2.20
C ARG A 26 3.29 3.15 -3.46
N GLN A 27 3.99 4.27 -3.33
CA GLN A 27 4.58 4.97 -4.46
C GLN A 27 5.62 4.10 -5.18
N GLN A 28 6.48 3.39 -4.42
CA GLN A 28 7.43 2.44 -4.99
C GLN A 28 6.74 1.30 -5.75
N LEU A 29 5.63 0.78 -5.20
CA LEU A 29 4.81 -0.26 -5.81
C LEU A 29 4.24 0.21 -7.17
N ILE A 30 3.67 1.41 -7.21
CA ILE A 30 3.13 2.03 -8.43
C ILE A 30 4.23 2.22 -9.48
N VAL A 31 5.42 2.71 -9.08
CA VAL A 31 6.55 2.89 -9.99
C VAL A 31 6.99 1.56 -10.60
N LEU A 32 7.07 0.49 -9.80
CA LEU A 32 7.41 -0.84 -10.32
C LEU A 32 6.34 -1.39 -11.27
N LEU A 33 5.05 -1.22 -10.95
CA LEU A 33 3.94 -1.60 -11.83
C LEU A 33 4.00 -0.89 -13.19
N CYS A 34 4.19 0.43 -13.18
CA CYS A 34 4.33 1.23 -14.39
C CYS A 34 5.55 0.80 -15.22
N THR A 35 6.67 0.50 -14.56
CA THR A 35 7.90 0.03 -15.21
C THR A 35 7.66 -1.32 -15.90
N MET A 36 6.98 -2.26 -15.23
CA MET A 36 6.68 -3.57 -15.80
C MET A 36 5.61 -3.51 -16.90
N GLN A 37 4.66 -2.58 -16.84
CA GLN A 37 3.74 -2.32 -17.96
C GLN A 37 4.43 -1.69 -19.16
N GLY A 38 5.41 -0.81 -18.93
CA GLY A 38 6.25 -0.21 -19.96
C GLY A 38 7.05 -1.23 -20.77
N LEU A 39 7.16 -2.48 -20.28
CA LEU A 39 7.68 -3.62 -21.05
C LEU A 39 6.84 -3.93 -22.30
N LYS A 40 5.63 -3.36 -22.46
CA LYS A 40 4.86 -3.36 -23.71
C LYS A 40 5.62 -2.77 -24.90
N GLY A 41 6.74 -2.05 -24.69
CA GLY A 41 7.57 -1.43 -25.74
C GLY A 41 8.88 -2.15 -26.13
N LEU A 42 9.32 -3.20 -25.43
CA LEU A 42 10.65 -3.81 -25.68
C LEU A 42 10.63 -4.97 -26.68
N SER A 43 9.83 -4.84 -27.74
CA SER A 43 10.03 -5.59 -29.00
C SER A 43 11.06 -4.93 -29.92
N THR A 44 11.68 -3.82 -29.53
CA THR A 44 12.85 -3.28 -30.20
C THR A 44 14.08 -3.49 -29.32
N ALA A 45 15.06 -4.17 -29.89
CA ALA A 45 16.40 -4.33 -29.34
C ALA A 45 16.92 -2.98 -28.84
N GLN A 46 16.94 -2.76 -27.52
CA GLN A 46 17.85 -1.82 -26.92
C GLN A 46 19.12 -2.57 -26.54
N PRO A 47 20.28 -2.23 -27.10
CA PRO A 47 21.56 -2.76 -26.63
C PRO A 47 21.92 -2.01 -25.36
N TYR A 48 21.54 -2.54 -24.19
CA TYR A 48 22.07 -2.01 -22.94
C TYR A 48 22.23 -3.11 -21.89
N GLU A 49 23.47 -3.30 -21.47
CA GLU A 49 24.00 -4.38 -20.62
C GLU A 49 23.51 -4.36 -19.15
N ASN A 50 22.43 -3.64 -18.82
CA ASN A 50 22.04 -3.37 -17.43
C ASN A 50 20.55 -3.55 -17.09
N GLN A 51 19.72 -4.13 -17.97
CA GLN A 51 18.35 -4.45 -17.60
C GLN A 51 18.31 -5.72 -16.75
N GLN A 52 17.83 -5.61 -15.51
CA GLN A 52 17.58 -6.79 -14.66
C GLN A 52 16.63 -7.76 -15.38
N PRO A 53 16.84 -9.08 -15.25
CA PRO A 53 15.94 -10.05 -15.85
C PRO A 53 14.49 -9.80 -15.41
N MET A 54 13.54 -9.93 -16.34
CA MET A 54 12.11 -9.73 -16.09
C MET A 54 11.62 -10.48 -14.84
N HIS A 55 12.07 -11.72 -14.62
CA HIS A 55 11.71 -12.50 -13.43
C HIS A 55 12.13 -11.82 -12.13
N ARG A 56 13.30 -11.16 -12.08
CA ARG A 56 13.75 -10.44 -10.88
C ARG A 56 12.91 -9.20 -10.61
N GLN A 57 12.48 -8.51 -11.66
CA GLN A 57 11.58 -7.35 -11.54
C GLN A 57 10.23 -7.78 -10.97
N VAL A 58 9.67 -8.87 -11.48
CA VAL A 58 8.39 -9.43 -11.00
C VAL A 58 8.51 -9.93 -9.57
N GLN A 59 9.57 -10.66 -9.23
CA GLN A 59 9.80 -11.13 -7.85
C GLN A 59 9.94 -9.97 -6.86
N ARG A 60 10.71 -8.93 -7.22
CA ARG A 60 10.84 -7.72 -6.39
C ARG A 60 9.49 -7.04 -6.20
N PHE A 61 8.68 -6.97 -7.25
CA PHE A 61 7.34 -6.43 -7.16
C PHE A 61 6.45 -7.25 -6.22
N CYS A 62 6.45 -8.58 -6.35
CA CYS A 62 5.69 -9.48 -5.47
C CYS A 62 6.09 -9.32 -4.01
N GLN A 63 7.40 -9.23 -3.72
CA GLN A 63 7.89 -8.96 -2.36
C GLN A 63 7.35 -7.64 -1.82
N LEU A 64 7.54 -6.54 -2.56
CA LEU A 64 7.06 -5.23 -2.14
C LEU A 64 5.53 -5.18 -1.98
N LEU A 65 4.79 -5.87 -2.85
CA LEU A 65 3.35 -5.99 -2.75
C LEU A 65 2.94 -6.69 -1.46
N MET A 66 3.56 -7.82 -1.14
CA MET A 66 3.26 -8.56 0.09
C MET A 66 3.64 -7.77 1.34
N ASP A 67 4.78 -7.07 1.32
CA ASP A 67 5.22 -6.20 2.42
C ASP A 67 4.21 -5.06 2.63
N TYR A 68 3.83 -4.37 1.56
CA TYR A 68 2.86 -3.27 1.59
C TYR A 68 1.49 -3.69 2.15
N ILE A 69 0.97 -4.82 1.67
CA ILE A 69 -0.33 -5.35 2.12
C ILE A 69 -0.26 -5.77 3.59
N SER A 70 0.82 -6.43 3.98
CA SER A 70 1.03 -6.90 5.36
C SER A 70 1.17 -5.74 6.33
N ALA A 71 1.95 -4.70 5.99
CA ALA A 71 2.10 -3.49 6.78
C ALA A 71 0.74 -2.81 7.01
N GLY A 72 -0.12 -2.78 5.98
CA GLY A 72 -1.50 -2.31 6.09
C GLY A 72 -2.28 -3.01 7.20
N TYR A 73 -2.42 -4.35 7.11
CA TYR A 73 -3.23 -5.13 8.04
C TYR A 73 -2.67 -5.20 9.46
N PHE A 74 -1.36 -5.38 9.61
CA PHE A 74 -0.76 -5.69 10.90
C PHE A 74 -0.31 -4.47 11.70
N GLU A 75 -0.15 -3.33 11.03
CA GLU A 75 0.33 -2.10 11.67
C GLU A 75 -0.58 -0.91 11.36
N VAL A 76 -0.64 -0.46 10.10
CA VAL A 76 -1.22 0.85 9.75
C VAL A 76 -2.71 0.95 10.10
N TYR A 77 -3.54 -0.01 9.66
CA TYR A 77 -4.98 0.06 9.94
C TYR A 77 -5.28 0.01 11.44
N ARG A 78 -4.47 -0.72 12.21
CA ARG A 78 -4.62 -0.82 13.66
C ARG A 78 -4.28 0.52 14.34
N GLU A 79 -3.17 1.14 13.97
CA GLU A 79 -2.76 2.43 14.54
C GLU A 79 -3.76 3.55 14.18
N LEU A 80 -4.28 3.57 12.96
CA LEU A 80 -5.36 4.48 12.55
C LEU A 80 -6.62 4.28 13.42
N VAL A 81 -7.09 3.04 13.58
CA VAL A 81 -8.28 2.79 14.43
C VAL A 81 -8.03 3.18 15.89
N ASN A 82 -6.83 2.96 16.42
CA ASN A 82 -6.45 3.36 17.77
C ASN A 82 -6.47 4.89 17.93
N GLU A 83 -5.95 5.62 16.94
CA GLU A 83 -6.01 7.08 16.89
C GLU A 83 -7.46 7.58 16.89
N ALA A 84 -8.30 7.03 16.01
CA ALA A 84 -9.71 7.39 15.90
C ALA A 84 -10.44 7.25 17.25
N ARG A 85 -10.19 6.14 17.95
CA ARG A 85 -10.75 5.88 19.30
C ARG A 85 -10.24 6.88 20.33
N HIS A 86 -8.96 7.21 20.30
CA HIS A 86 -8.36 8.16 21.23
C HIS A 86 -8.97 9.55 21.13
N PHE A 87 -9.33 9.98 19.92
CA PHE A 87 -9.98 11.26 19.67
C PHE A 87 -11.52 11.21 19.62
N HIS A 88 -12.14 10.07 19.95
CA HIS A 88 -13.60 9.85 19.88
C HIS A 88 -14.21 10.11 18.50
N ARG A 89 -13.48 9.73 17.44
CA ARG A 89 -13.88 9.88 16.03
C ARG A 89 -13.98 8.52 15.32
N ASP A 90 -14.01 7.43 16.07
CA ASP A 90 -14.07 6.11 15.46
C ASP A 90 -15.40 5.87 14.75
N ASN A 91 -15.32 5.35 13.52
CA ASN A 91 -16.46 4.90 12.76
C ASN A 91 -16.29 3.40 12.46
N PRO A 92 -16.58 2.52 13.45
CA PRO A 92 -16.31 1.09 13.32
C PRO A 92 -17.10 0.44 12.17
N ALA A 93 -18.26 0.99 11.79
CA ALA A 93 -19.04 0.52 10.66
C ALA A 93 -18.32 0.80 9.33
N LEU A 94 -17.84 2.04 9.12
CA LEU A 94 -17.06 2.41 7.95
C LEU A 94 -15.75 1.63 7.87
N THR A 95 -15.00 1.54 8.98
CA THR A 95 -13.74 0.79 9.02
C THR A 95 -13.97 -0.67 8.64
N ARG A 96 -14.98 -1.34 9.22
CA ARG A 96 -15.29 -2.73 8.89
C ARG A 96 -15.65 -2.91 7.42
N GLN A 97 -16.46 -2.00 6.87
CA GLN A 97 -16.85 -2.04 5.47
C GLN A 97 -15.63 -1.87 4.54
N ILE A 98 -14.73 -0.94 4.86
CA ILE A 98 -13.49 -0.74 4.10
C ILE A 98 -12.64 -2.00 4.14
N LEU A 99 -12.36 -2.52 5.35
CA LEU A 99 -11.50 -3.72 5.50
C LEU A 99 -12.06 -4.93 4.74
N GLN A 100 -13.37 -5.15 4.77
CA GLN A 100 -14.01 -6.22 3.98
C GLN A 100 -13.84 -6.05 2.46
N LYS A 101 -13.82 -4.81 1.97
CA LYS A 101 -13.59 -4.55 0.53
C LYS A 101 -12.14 -4.76 0.13
N LEU A 102 -11.19 -4.65 1.07
CA LEU A 102 -9.77 -4.90 0.79
C LEU A 102 -9.48 -6.40 0.56
N ASP A 103 -10.33 -7.30 1.03
CA ASP A 103 -10.19 -8.76 0.83
C ASP A 103 -10.03 -9.10 -0.66
N ASN A 104 -10.85 -8.50 -1.54
CA ASN A 104 -10.76 -8.69 -2.99
C ASN A 104 -9.36 -8.37 -3.54
N SER A 105 -8.77 -7.26 -3.10
CA SER A 105 -7.41 -6.86 -3.52
C SER A 105 -6.33 -7.76 -2.94
N THR A 106 -6.59 -8.32 -1.76
CA THR A 106 -5.67 -9.22 -1.06
C THR A 106 -5.63 -10.56 -1.79
N ASP A 107 -6.79 -11.11 -2.14
CA ASP A 107 -6.91 -12.34 -2.92
C ASP A 107 -6.26 -12.20 -4.30
N ALA A 108 -6.48 -11.06 -4.98
CA ALA A 108 -5.85 -10.78 -6.27
C ALA A 108 -4.31 -10.69 -6.15
N ALA A 109 -3.80 -10.07 -5.09
CA ALA A 109 -2.37 -9.97 -4.83
C ALA A 109 -1.73 -11.33 -4.51
N LEU A 110 -2.40 -12.15 -3.69
CA LEU A 110 -1.96 -13.51 -3.37
C LEU A 110 -1.92 -14.39 -4.61
N ALA A 111 -2.99 -14.39 -5.42
CA ALA A 111 -3.04 -15.13 -6.67
C ALA A 111 -1.98 -14.68 -7.68
N PHE A 112 -1.65 -13.37 -7.71
CA PHE A 112 -0.55 -12.87 -8.53
C PHE A 112 0.81 -13.36 -7.98
N ASN A 113 1.02 -13.31 -6.67
CA ASN A 113 2.24 -13.79 -6.05
C ASN A 113 2.47 -15.28 -6.34
N GLU A 114 1.44 -16.12 -6.21
CA GLU A 114 1.50 -17.56 -6.51
C GLU A 114 1.88 -17.86 -7.97
N ASP A 115 1.34 -17.10 -8.93
CA ASP A 115 1.65 -17.26 -10.35
C ASP A 115 3.11 -16.92 -10.70
N PHE A 116 3.76 -16.05 -9.92
CA PHE A 116 5.03 -15.44 -10.29
C PHE A 116 6.15 -15.57 -9.25
N GLU A 117 5.94 -16.36 -8.20
CA GLU A 117 6.92 -16.61 -7.13
C GLU A 117 8.22 -17.20 -7.69
N HIS A 118 8.10 -18.18 -8.61
CA HIS A 118 9.25 -18.91 -9.15
C HIS A 118 9.65 -18.39 -10.54
N ALA A 119 10.96 -18.34 -10.78
CA ALA A 119 11.51 -17.87 -12.06
C ALA A 119 11.01 -18.71 -13.26
N ASP A 120 10.87 -20.03 -13.09
CA ASP A 120 10.41 -20.94 -14.14
C ASP A 120 8.94 -20.68 -14.52
N GLN A 121 8.08 -20.43 -13.52
CA GLN A 121 6.67 -20.06 -13.73
C GLN A 121 6.56 -18.72 -14.45
N CYS A 122 7.35 -17.72 -14.02
CA CYS A 122 7.38 -16.41 -14.64
C CYS A 122 7.79 -16.46 -16.12
N LEU A 123 8.74 -17.32 -16.48
CA LEU A 123 9.13 -17.54 -17.88
C LEU A 123 8.02 -18.23 -18.67
N ALA A 124 7.37 -19.26 -18.10
CA ALA A 124 6.26 -19.96 -18.74
C ALA A 124 5.03 -19.06 -18.97
N GLN A 125 4.74 -18.16 -18.02
CA GLN A 125 3.59 -17.25 -18.05
C GLN A 125 3.93 -15.84 -18.58
N ARG A 126 5.11 -15.65 -19.16
CA ARG A 126 5.56 -14.35 -19.71
C ARG A 126 4.56 -13.69 -20.66
N LYS A 127 3.85 -14.48 -21.47
CA LYS A 127 2.86 -13.97 -22.44
C LYS A 127 1.61 -13.38 -21.79
N VAL A 128 1.21 -13.92 -20.63
CA VAL A 128 0.02 -13.47 -19.90
C VAL A 128 0.36 -12.43 -18.83
N LEU A 129 1.63 -12.29 -18.46
CA LEU A 129 2.10 -11.31 -17.46
C LEU A 129 1.55 -9.88 -17.69
N PRO A 130 1.54 -9.29 -18.90
CA PRO A 130 0.98 -7.95 -19.10
C PRO A 130 -0.51 -7.87 -18.75
N GLN A 131 -1.29 -8.92 -19.02
CA GLN A 131 -2.71 -8.98 -18.69
C GLN A 131 -2.91 -9.15 -17.18
N ARG A 132 -2.10 -10.01 -16.54
CA ARG A 132 -2.13 -10.21 -15.07
C ARG A 132 -1.77 -8.92 -14.33
N ILE A 133 -0.77 -8.17 -14.81
CA ILE A 133 -0.41 -6.86 -14.26
C ILE A 133 -1.57 -5.87 -14.41
N SER A 134 -2.21 -5.79 -15.58
CA SER A 134 -3.34 -4.88 -15.78
C SER A 134 -4.51 -5.18 -14.84
N ALA A 135 -4.89 -6.45 -14.68
CA ALA A 135 -5.95 -6.85 -13.75
C ALA A 135 -5.60 -6.54 -12.28
N LEU A 136 -4.35 -6.77 -11.89
CA LEU A 136 -3.89 -6.46 -10.54
C LEU A 136 -3.94 -4.96 -10.25
N MET A 137 -3.53 -4.12 -11.20
CA MET A 137 -3.59 -2.66 -11.04
C MET A 137 -5.02 -2.14 -10.85
N GLU A 138 -5.98 -2.63 -11.62
CA GLU A 138 -7.39 -2.23 -11.47
C GLU A 138 -7.86 -2.52 -10.05
N THR A 139 -7.49 -3.69 -9.51
CA THR A 139 -7.85 -4.07 -8.15
C THR A 139 -7.10 -3.26 -7.09
N LEU A 140 -5.84 -2.91 -7.35
CA LEU A 140 -5.03 -2.06 -6.45
C LEU A 140 -5.47 -0.60 -6.47
N GLU A 141 -6.00 -0.09 -7.58
CA GLU A 141 -6.57 1.26 -7.65
C GLU A 141 -7.77 1.41 -6.71
N GLU A 142 -8.68 0.44 -6.73
CA GLU A 142 -9.79 0.39 -5.77
C GLU A 142 -9.29 0.30 -4.33
N ARG A 143 -8.25 -0.51 -4.09
CA ARG A 143 -7.60 -0.62 -2.78
C ARG A 143 -7.07 0.73 -2.30
N PHE A 144 -6.31 1.45 -3.13
CA PHE A 144 -5.73 2.73 -2.76
C PHE A 144 -6.81 3.76 -2.43
N ALA A 145 -7.90 3.80 -3.20
CA ALA A 145 -9.02 4.69 -2.91
C ALA A 145 -9.69 4.39 -1.56
N LEU A 146 -9.85 3.12 -1.21
CA LEU A 146 -10.38 2.68 0.09
C LEU A 146 -9.45 3.03 1.25
N GLU A 147 -8.15 2.87 1.05
CA GLU A 147 -7.12 3.22 2.03
C GLU A 147 -7.04 4.74 2.24
N ASP A 148 -7.14 5.53 1.16
CA ASP A 148 -7.22 6.99 1.24
C ASP A 148 -8.47 7.42 1.99
N GLN A 149 -9.61 6.76 1.75
CA GLN A 149 -10.83 7.00 2.52
C GLN A 149 -10.62 6.71 4.00
N LEU A 150 -9.89 5.63 4.35
CA LEU A 150 -9.59 5.29 5.73
C LEU A 150 -8.69 6.35 6.39
N ILE A 151 -7.62 6.77 5.70
CA ILE A 151 -6.71 7.83 6.17
C ILE A 151 -7.50 9.14 6.37
N LEU A 152 -8.25 9.60 5.37
CA LEU A 152 -9.00 10.86 5.44
C LEU A 152 -10.09 10.86 6.50
N SER A 153 -10.69 9.70 6.78
CA SER A 153 -11.74 9.58 7.80
C SER A 153 -11.18 9.66 9.24
N ILE A 154 -9.87 9.42 9.42
CA ILE A 154 -9.28 9.17 10.73
C ILE A 154 -8.16 10.15 11.04
N HIS A 155 -7.18 10.26 10.15
CA HIS A 155 -5.95 11.00 10.38
C HIS A 155 -6.17 12.49 10.15
N GLN A 156 -5.89 13.31 11.16
CA GLN A 156 -6.00 14.76 11.05
C GLN A 156 -4.81 15.30 10.25
N GLN A 157 -5.08 16.10 9.22
CA GLN A 157 -4.01 16.86 8.54
C GLN A 157 -3.36 17.92 9.45
N GLU A 158 -4.02 18.26 10.57
CA GLU A 158 -3.49 19.20 11.56
C GLU A 158 -3.18 18.49 12.89
N PRO A 159 -2.01 18.77 13.51
CA PRO A 159 -1.69 18.25 14.84
C PRO A 159 -2.70 18.78 15.88
N PRO A 160 -2.95 18.03 16.98
CA PRO A 160 -3.86 18.48 18.04
C PRO A 160 -3.43 19.86 18.57
N ARG A 161 -4.27 20.87 18.35
CA ARG A 161 -3.98 22.26 18.71
C ARG A 161 -3.76 22.38 20.22
N GLN A 162 -2.70 23.08 20.62
CA GLN A 162 -2.57 23.60 21.97
C GLN A 162 -3.81 24.45 22.25
N GLN A 163 -4.71 24.00 23.14
CA GLN A 163 -5.73 24.90 23.66
C GLN A 163 -4.99 25.97 24.48
N ALA A 164 -4.69 27.10 23.86
CA ALA A 164 -4.36 28.32 24.56
C ALA A 164 -5.63 28.75 25.30
N THR A 165 -5.77 28.32 26.55
CA THR A 165 -6.71 28.92 27.49
C THR A 165 -6.27 30.37 27.68
N HIS A 166 -7.05 31.29 27.13
CA HIS A 166 -7.02 32.70 27.46
C HIS A 166 -7.45 32.95 28.90
#